data_AF-A0A6V7TR28-F1
#
_entry.id   AF-A0A6V7TR28-F1
#
_cell.length_a   1.000
_cell.length_b   1.000
_cell.length_c   1.000
_cell.angle_alpha   90.00
_cell.angle_beta   90.00
_cell.angle_gamma   90.00
#
_symmetry.space_group_name_H-M   'P 1'
#
loop_
_entity.id
_entity.type
_entity.pdbx_description
1 polymer ?
#
loop_
_entity_poly.entity_id
_entity_poly.type
_entity_poly.pdbx_seq_one_letter_code
_entity_poly.pdbx_strand_id
1 'polypeptide(L)'
;MAHMFADGSYSLFSRIIAQSGSIINNWATKPKASILQISLQLAHHLNCSNGNNSTKTMQNIVECIKRVPTAIIQRAGDAVSQSLSLPMDFAFVPIDEDTHFFRGNVFDKLRRKDFKRDVSILVGTVRDEGTYWLPYCLQKNGFGFNHTISPEDHINQALITEADYSKAFDAFLPYFGNSNLVRHALMHAYSHLPTEKQEQRWRDGVARFLGDYFFTCDSIEFADIVSDELYGSVYSFYFTRRSSANPWPQWMGAMHGYEIEYVFGLPLRSPHLYDPSELELEISFSTKIMEFWGHFARTGEPVEFWPKYNRITRKSLVLSEEIATGTSHRIYVDVHGKLCRLLEEAQAVAGITGEQRSRICPDGRSTTVNYGQEISMEDVKEEMQLNRGISGINRIPSIKIYISLIILSLALLRSPEISFLYSSFIFK
;
A
#
# COMPACT_ATOMS: atom_id res chain seq x y z
N MET A 1 -11.76 -2.77 5.27
CA MET A 1 -12.22 -4.16 5.47
C MET A 1 -12.14 -4.66 6.91
N ALA A 2 -11.22 -4.18 7.77
CA ALA A 2 -11.09 -4.61 9.18
C ALA A 2 -12.43 -4.65 9.97
N HIS A 3 -13.30 -3.65 9.82
CA HIS A 3 -14.62 -3.60 10.47
C HIS A 3 -15.54 -4.80 10.15
N MET A 4 -15.30 -5.51 9.04
CA MET A 4 -16.03 -6.73 8.68
C MET A 4 -15.71 -7.91 9.63
N PHE A 5 -14.58 -7.85 10.34
CA PHE A 5 -14.11 -8.87 11.28
C PHE A 5 -14.31 -8.48 12.75
N ALA A 6 -14.82 -7.28 13.01
CA ALA A 6 -15.09 -6.75 14.34
C ALA A 6 -16.61 -6.74 14.61
N ASP A 7 -17.08 -7.69 15.42
CA ASP A 7 -18.52 -7.87 15.74
C ASP A 7 -19.19 -6.58 16.25
N GLY A 8 -18.48 -5.80 17.07
CA GLY A 8 -18.94 -4.50 17.57
C GLY A 8 -19.16 -3.43 16.49
N SER A 9 -18.66 -3.64 15.26
CA SER A 9 -18.87 -2.74 14.12
C SER A 9 -20.04 -3.17 13.23
N TYR A 10 -20.63 -4.36 13.42
CA TYR A 10 -21.50 -4.96 12.40
C TYR A 10 -22.78 -4.17 12.13
N SER A 11 -23.34 -3.51 13.13
CA SER A 11 -24.56 -2.70 12.99
C SER A 11 -24.30 -1.31 12.40
N LEU A 12 -23.03 -0.91 12.21
CA LEU A 12 -22.67 0.46 11.83
C LEU A 12 -22.58 0.67 10.31
N PHE A 13 -22.63 -0.41 9.53
CA PHE A 13 -22.53 -0.33 8.08
C PHE A 13 -23.23 -1.51 7.41
N SER A 14 -23.63 -1.34 6.16
CA SER A 14 -24.25 -2.37 5.32
C SER A 14 -23.53 -2.59 3.99
N ARG A 15 -22.55 -1.74 3.67
CA ARG A 15 -21.84 -1.74 2.38
C ARG A 15 -20.38 -1.35 2.59
N ILE A 16 -19.50 -1.91 1.76
CA ILE A 16 -18.06 -1.64 1.79
C ILE A 16 -17.62 -1.27 0.37
N ILE A 17 -16.89 -0.17 0.25
CA ILE A 17 -16.06 0.10 -0.93
C ILE A 17 -14.60 -0.02 -0.49
N ALA A 18 -13.82 -0.85 -1.17
CA ALA A 18 -12.43 -1.10 -0.87
C ALA A 18 -11.57 -0.91 -2.13
N GLN A 19 -10.74 0.12 -2.12
CA GLN A 19 -9.91 0.52 -3.24
C GLN A 19 -8.47 0.16 -2.93
N SER A 20 -7.88 -0.73 -3.73
CA SER A 20 -6.46 -1.10 -3.67
C SER A 20 -6.01 -1.56 -2.28
N GLY A 21 -6.84 -2.31 -1.56
CA GLY A 21 -6.51 -2.77 -0.22
C GLY A 21 -7.54 -3.70 0.42
N SER A 22 -7.03 -4.65 1.16
CA SER A 22 -7.73 -5.69 1.90
C SER A 22 -7.05 -5.95 3.25
N ILE A 23 -7.73 -6.64 4.16
CA ILE A 23 -7.13 -6.98 5.46
C ILE A 23 -6.06 -8.06 5.36
N ILE A 24 -6.03 -8.80 4.25
CA ILE A 24 -5.08 -9.91 4.03
C ILE A 24 -3.80 -9.47 3.31
N ASN A 25 -3.70 -8.19 2.95
CA ASN A 25 -2.46 -7.67 2.40
C ASN A 25 -1.31 -7.84 3.40
N ASN A 26 -0.14 -8.23 2.90
CA ASN A 26 1.04 -8.49 3.73
C ASN A 26 1.45 -7.29 4.60
N TRP A 27 1.15 -6.08 4.15
CA TRP A 27 1.47 -4.83 4.86
C TRP A 27 0.35 -4.36 5.81
N ALA A 28 -0.84 -4.98 5.78
CA ALA A 28 -2.01 -4.49 6.48
C ALA A 28 -2.09 -4.88 7.96
N THR A 29 -1.44 -5.99 8.36
CA THR A 29 -1.43 -6.47 9.75
C THR A 29 -0.07 -7.05 10.14
N LYS A 30 0.21 -7.12 11.46
CA LYS A 30 1.42 -7.74 12.01
C LYS A 30 1.10 -8.62 13.23
N PRO A 31 1.94 -9.61 13.57
CA PRO A 31 1.80 -10.34 14.82
C PRO A 31 1.91 -9.42 16.03
N LYS A 32 1.15 -9.74 17.08
CA LYS A 32 1.24 -9.06 18.39
C LYS A 32 2.68 -8.98 18.94
N ALA A 33 3.48 -10.03 18.76
CA ALA A 33 4.87 -10.08 19.22
C ALA A 33 5.76 -9.08 18.47
N SER A 34 5.60 -8.98 17.15
CA SER A 34 6.35 -8.04 16.32
C SER A 34 6.01 -6.59 16.65
N ILE A 35 4.72 -6.27 16.82
CA ILE A 35 4.30 -4.93 17.24
C ILE A 35 4.77 -4.58 18.65
N LEU A 36 4.83 -5.55 19.57
CA LEU A 36 5.41 -5.33 20.90
C LEU A 36 6.89 -4.95 20.81
N GLN A 37 7.68 -5.68 20.01
CA GLN A 37 9.10 -5.38 19.80
C GLN A 37 9.31 -3.98 19.20
N ILE A 38 8.55 -3.63 18.16
CA ILE A 38 8.57 -2.31 17.53
C ILE A 38 8.18 -1.21 18.53
N SER A 39 7.17 -1.47 19.37
CA SER A 39 6.73 -0.53 20.42
C SER A 39 7.80 -0.31 21.49
N LEU A 40 8.56 -1.34 21.84
CA LEU A 40 9.68 -1.23 22.78
C LEU A 40 10.87 -0.47 22.17
N GLN A 41 11.13 -0.61 20.86
CA GLN A 41 12.11 0.22 20.15
C GLN A 41 11.70 1.69 20.16
N LEU A 42 10.44 2.01 19.91
CA LEU A 42 9.92 3.37 20.05
C LEU A 42 10.15 3.90 21.47
N ALA A 43 9.81 3.11 22.49
CA ALA A 43 10.04 3.47 23.89
C ALA A 43 11.53 3.73 24.18
N HIS A 44 12.44 3.00 23.55
CA HIS A 44 13.88 3.22 23.66
C HIS A 44 14.31 4.54 23.04
N HIS A 45 13.88 4.85 21.82
CA HIS A 45 14.14 6.14 21.16
C HIS A 45 13.56 7.34 21.93
N LEU A 46 12.52 7.12 22.72
CA LEU A 46 11.91 8.13 23.59
C LEU A 46 12.52 8.20 25.00
N ASN A 47 13.57 7.42 25.29
CA ASN A 47 14.14 7.26 26.64
C ASN A 47 13.12 6.80 27.70
N CYS A 48 12.01 6.20 27.28
CA CYS A 48 10.97 5.70 28.17
C CYS A 48 11.30 4.29 28.71
N SER A 49 12.07 3.49 27.97
CA SER A 49 12.56 2.19 28.43
C SER A 49 13.93 2.24 29.12
N ASN A 50 14.71 3.32 28.95
CA ASN A 50 16.04 3.46 29.55
C ASN A 50 15.95 3.74 31.07
N GLY A 51 16.56 2.90 31.89
CA GLY A 51 16.68 3.08 33.34
C GLY A 51 17.35 1.88 34.00
N ASN A 52 18.28 2.13 34.93
CA ASN A 52 19.08 1.11 35.65
C ASN A 52 18.27 0.10 36.48
N ASN A 53 16.94 0.23 36.54
CA ASN A 53 16.06 -0.71 37.20
C ASN A 53 15.41 -1.59 36.14
N SER A 54 15.81 -2.85 36.09
CA SER A 54 15.30 -3.94 35.22
C SER A 54 13.81 -4.29 35.42
N THR A 55 13.02 -3.39 35.99
CA THR A 55 11.64 -3.58 36.45
C THR A 55 10.72 -2.41 36.08
N LYS A 56 10.95 -1.72 34.97
CA LYS A 56 9.90 -0.84 34.42
C LYS A 56 8.74 -1.71 33.90
N THR A 57 7.60 -1.65 34.57
CA THR A 57 6.37 -2.29 34.11
C THR A 57 5.91 -1.66 32.79
N MET A 58 5.13 -2.38 31.99
CA MET A 58 4.57 -1.86 30.74
C MET A 58 3.74 -0.59 30.98
N GLN A 59 3.06 -0.49 32.13
CA GLN A 59 2.31 0.71 32.53
C GLN A 59 3.23 1.94 32.64
N ASN A 60 4.41 1.79 33.24
CA ASN A 60 5.35 2.91 33.40
C ASN A 60 5.91 3.39 32.04
N ILE A 61 6.14 2.46 31.11
CA ILE A 61 6.58 2.80 29.75
C ILE A 61 5.48 3.60 29.04
N VAL A 62 4.23 3.14 29.10
CA VAL A 62 3.09 3.81 28.47
C VAL A 62 2.86 5.21 29.07
N GLU A 63 2.91 5.35 30.39
CA GLU A 63 2.76 6.65 31.06
C GLU A 63 3.90 7.62 30.74
N CYS A 64 5.12 7.11 30.53
CA CYS A 64 6.21 7.94 30.02
C CYS A 64 5.91 8.44 28.60
N ILE A 65 5.53 7.55 27.68
CA ILE A 65 5.25 7.92 26.28
C ILE A 65 4.13 8.96 26.21
N LYS A 66 3.07 8.83 27.02
CA LYS A 66 1.96 9.80 27.08
C LYS A 66 2.40 11.23 27.45
N ARG A 67 3.52 11.38 28.15
CA ARG A 67 4.08 12.69 28.56
C ARG A 67 5.00 13.31 27.51
N VAL A 68 5.40 12.53 26.49
CA VAL A 68 6.27 13.00 25.42
C VAL A 68 5.45 13.85 24.43
N PRO A 69 5.95 15.02 24.00
CA PRO A 69 5.34 15.80 22.93
C PRO A 69 5.15 14.98 21.64
N THR A 70 3.97 15.11 21.01
CA THR A 70 3.60 14.33 19.81
C THR A 70 4.59 14.46 18.65
N ALA A 71 5.17 15.64 18.43
CA ALA A 71 6.20 15.86 17.40
C ALA A 71 7.50 15.08 17.65
N ILE A 72 7.80 14.73 18.91
CA ILE A 72 8.95 13.88 19.25
C ILE A 72 8.57 12.41 19.02
N ILE A 73 7.36 12.00 19.42
CA ILE A 73 6.84 10.65 19.15
C ILE A 73 6.85 10.37 17.64
N GLN A 74 6.38 11.31 16.82
CA GLN A 74 6.38 11.16 15.37
C GLN A 74 7.80 10.92 14.83
N ARG A 75 8.77 11.77 15.19
CA ARG A 75 10.15 11.61 14.73
C ARG A 75 10.79 10.29 15.16
N ALA A 76 10.51 9.85 16.38
CA ALA A 76 10.98 8.55 16.87
C ALA A 76 10.29 7.40 16.13
N GLY A 77 8.99 7.51 15.84
CA GLY A 77 8.24 6.54 15.03
C GLY A 77 8.73 6.46 13.58
N ASP A 78 9.09 7.60 12.99
CA ASP A 78 9.70 7.65 11.64
C ASP A 78 11.05 6.92 11.63
N ALA A 79 11.88 7.13 12.66
CA ALA A 79 13.17 6.44 12.81
C ALA A 79 13.00 4.92 12.95
N VAL A 80 12.02 4.47 13.76
CA VAL A 80 11.67 3.05 13.88
C VAL A 80 11.22 2.48 12.54
N SER A 81 10.38 3.21 11.81
CA SER A 81 9.90 2.77 10.47
C SER A 81 11.04 2.67 9.46
N GLN A 82 12.00 3.59 9.48
CA GLN A 82 13.19 3.55 8.62
C GLN A 82 14.17 2.42 8.98
N SER A 83 14.09 1.90 10.21
CA SER A 83 14.92 0.76 10.65
C SER A 83 14.40 -0.60 10.20
N LEU A 84 13.19 -0.66 9.64
CA LEU A 84 12.62 -1.90 9.10
C LEU A 84 13.42 -2.32 7.87
N SER A 85 13.83 -3.59 7.85
CA SER A 85 14.73 -4.13 6.83
C SER A 85 14.02 -4.52 5.53
N LEU A 86 12.69 -4.66 5.55
CA LEU A 86 11.91 -5.13 4.41
C LEU A 86 11.22 -3.97 3.69
N PRO A 87 11.26 -3.92 2.35
CA PRO A 87 10.45 -2.99 1.58
C PRO A 87 8.97 -3.31 1.77
N MET A 88 8.09 -2.31 1.70
CA MET A 88 6.64 -2.49 1.95
C MET A 88 6.31 -3.03 3.35
N ASP A 89 7.14 -2.68 4.35
CA ASP A 89 6.88 -2.98 5.75
C ASP A 89 6.63 -1.71 6.57
N PHE A 90 5.54 -1.68 7.34
CA PHE A 90 5.12 -0.51 8.11
C PHE A 90 5.13 -0.80 9.61
N ALA A 91 5.73 0.09 10.39
CA ALA A 91 6.01 -0.16 11.81
C ALA A 91 4.74 -0.32 12.66
N PHE A 92 3.76 0.57 12.48
CA PHE A 92 2.56 0.64 13.30
C PHE A 92 1.32 0.39 12.45
N VAL A 93 0.92 -0.88 12.37
CA VAL A 93 -0.28 -1.37 11.69
C VAL A 93 -1.16 -2.15 12.67
N PRO A 94 -2.43 -2.45 12.35
CA PRO A 94 -3.23 -3.34 13.16
C PRO A 94 -2.51 -4.65 13.50
N ILE A 95 -2.67 -5.13 14.74
CA ILE A 95 -2.24 -6.48 15.10
C ILE A 95 -3.23 -7.51 14.55
N ASP A 96 -2.73 -8.67 14.15
CA ASP A 96 -3.54 -9.76 13.59
C ASP A 96 -4.44 -10.45 14.63
N GLU A 97 -4.08 -10.38 15.91
CA GLU A 97 -4.80 -10.95 17.04
C GLU A 97 -4.92 -9.93 18.18
N ASP A 98 -6.15 -9.55 18.51
CA ASP A 98 -6.43 -8.67 19.64
C ASP A 98 -7.71 -9.06 20.40
N THR A 99 -7.80 -8.68 21.67
CA THR A 99 -8.91 -9.05 22.57
C THR A 99 -10.08 -8.06 22.56
N HIS A 100 -9.99 -6.96 21.82
CA HIS A 100 -10.93 -5.83 21.92
C HIS A 100 -11.69 -5.59 20.62
N PHE A 101 -10.99 -5.27 19.53
CA PHE A 101 -11.53 -4.91 18.23
C PHE A 101 -11.89 -6.16 17.42
N PHE A 102 -10.93 -7.04 17.11
CA PHE A 102 -11.19 -8.30 16.43
C PHE A 102 -11.76 -9.37 17.37
N ARG A 103 -11.36 -9.39 18.65
CA ARG A 103 -11.72 -10.43 19.62
C ARG A 103 -11.29 -11.83 19.15
N GLY A 104 -10.03 -11.94 18.75
CA GLY A 104 -9.40 -13.13 18.21
C GLY A 104 -8.47 -12.79 17.05
N ASN A 105 -7.99 -13.82 16.35
CA ASN A 105 -7.13 -13.66 15.19
C ASN A 105 -7.97 -13.47 13.90
N VAL A 106 -7.65 -12.44 13.12
CA VAL A 106 -8.38 -12.08 11.89
C VAL A 106 -8.27 -13.15 10.80
N PHE A 107 -7.13 -13.83 10.68
CA PHE A 107 -6.93 -14.90 9.72
C PHE A 107 -7.67 -16.17 10.13
N ASP A 108 -7.74 -16.49 11.43
CA ASP A 108 -8.58 -17.59 11.93
C ASP A 108 -10.06 -17.34 11.66
N LYS A 109 -10.50 -16.08 11.79
CA LYS A 109 -11.86 -15.67 11.47
C LYS A 109 -12.15 -15.79 9.98
N LEU A 110 -11.24 -15.34 9.13
CA LEU A 110 -11.34 -15.51 7.67
C LEU A 110 -11.47 -16.99 7.29
N ARG A 111 -10.59 -17.87 7.80
CA ARG A 111 -10.63 -19.32 7.53
C ARG A 111 -11.93 -19.98 7.99
N ARG A 112 -12.45 -19.57 9.15
CA ARG A 112 -13.72 -20.07 9.71
C ARG A 112 -14.96 -19.38 9.13
N LYS A 113 -14.77 -18.43 8.21
CA LYS A 113 -15.85 -17.61 7.64
C LYS A 113 -16.66 -16.87 8.72
N ASP A 114 -15.97 -16.48 9.80
CA ASP A 114 -16.50 -15.72 10.94
C ASP A 114 -16.29 -14.22 10.71
N PHE A 115 -17.12 -13.67 9.84
CA PHE A 115 -17.13 -12.25 9.49
C PHE A 115 -18.56 -11.81 9.12
N LYS A 116 -18.82 -10.50 9.08
CA LYS A 116 -20.13 -9.96 8.71
C LYS A 116 -20.53 -10.41 7.31
N ARG A 117 -21.72 -11.01 7.16
CA ARG A 117 -22.20 -11.59 5.87
C ARG A 117 -23.29 -10.77 5.19
N ASP A 118 -24.04 -9.98 5.95
CA ASP A 118 -25.09 -9.09 5.46
C ASP A 118 -24.48 -7.76 4.97
N VAL A 119 -23.57 -7.86 3.98
CA VAL A 119 -22.93 -6.71 3.33
C VAL A 119 -22.83 -6.89 1.81
N SER A 120 -22.92 -5.79 1.08
CA SER A 120 -22.42 -5.73 -0.31
C SER A 120 -21.03 -5.11 -0.35
N ILE A 121 -20.18 -5.58 -1.27
CA ILE A 121 -18.79 -5.10 -1.41
C ILE A 121 -18.52 -4.64 -2.84
N LEU A 122 -17.96 -3.46 -2.99
CA LEU A 122 -17.29 -2.99 -4.20
C LEU A 122 -15.79 -2.99 -3.94
N VAL A 123 -15.05 -3.85 -4.62
CA VAL A 123 -13.59 -4.00 -4.46
C VAL A 123 -12.89 -3.77 -5.78
N GLY A 124 -11.63 -3.35 -5.78
CA GLY A 124 -10.88 -3.25 -7.03
C GLY A 124 -9.50 -2.67 -6.84
N THR A 125 -8.75 -2.66 -7.93
CA THR A 125 -7.37 -2.16 -7.99
C THR A 125 -7.18 -1.24 -9.19
N VAL A 126 -6.09 -0.49 -9.17
CA VAL A 126 -5.62 0.28 -10.32
C VAL A 126 -4.67 -0.56 -11.19
N ARG A 127 -4.44 -0.13 -12.43
CA ARG A 127 -3.62 -0.86 -13.40
C ARG A 127 -2.18 -0.99 -12.93
N ASP A 128 -1.62 0.05 -12.34
CA ASP A 128 -0.18 0.17 -12.11
C ASP A 128 0.11 0.37 -10.61
N GLU A 129 -0.51 -0.44 -9.75
CA GLU A 129 -0.40 -0.37 -8.27
C GLU A 129 1.04 -0.19 -7.77
N GLY A 130 1.97 -0.94 -8.34
CA GLY A 130 3.33 -0.99 -7.84
C GLY A 130 4.16 0.25 -8.14
N THR A 131 3.81 1.02 -9.18
CA THR A 131 4.72 2.07 -9.70
C THR A 131 5.00 3.15 -8.66
N TYR A 132 3.98 3.59 -7.91
CA TYR A 132 4.11 4.59 -6.85
C TYR A 132 5.16 4.24 -5.79
N TRP A 133 5.29 2.96 -5.46
CA TRP A 133 6.13 2.49 -4.36
C TRP A 133 7.59 2.33 -4.73
N LEU A 134 7.91 2.20 -6.02
CA LEU A 134 9.28 1.91 -6.49
C LEU A 134 10.28 2.99 -6.07
N PRO A 135 10.00 4.31 -6.21
CA PRO A 135 10.92 5.34 -5.75
C PRO A 135 11.19 5.35 -4.25
N TYR A 136 10.29 4.80 -3.45
CA TYR A 136 10.40 4.76 -2.00
C TYR A 136 11.12 3.51 -1.51
N CYS A 137 10.81 2.35 -2.10
CA CYS A 137 11.33 1.07 -1.63
C CYS A 137 12.57 0.59 -2.37
N LEU A 138 12.81 1.06 -3.60
CA LEU A 138 13.85 0.55 -4.50
C LEU A 138 14.71 1.65 -5.11
N GLN A 139 14.83 2.80 -4.43
CA GLN A 139 15.69 3.89 -4.88
C GLN A 139 17.13 3.44 -5.17
N LYS A 140 17.66 2.53 -4.35
CA LYS A 140 19.02 1.96 -4.48
C LYS A 140 19.16 1.00 -5.68
N ASN A 141 18.05 0.58 -6.28
CA ASN A 141 17.97 -0.36 -7.39
C ASN A 141 17.62 0.33 -8.71
N GLY A 142 17.88 1.64 -8.84
CA GLY A 142 17.67 2.40 -10.06
C GLY A 142 16.27 3.00 -10.23
N PHE A 143 15.37 2.81 -9.25
CA PHE A 143 14.07 3.48 -9.22
C PHE A 143 14.19 4.83 -8.52
N GLY A 144 14.86 5.79 -9.14
CA GLY A 144 14.93 7.16 -8.64
C GLY A 144 13.72 7.99 -9.09
N PHE A 145 13.36 9.00 -8.30
CA PHE A 145 12.52 10.09 -8.75
C PHE A 145 13.08 11.42 -8.26
N ASN A 146 13.37 12.31 -9.21
CA ASN A 146 13.77 13.68 -8.95
C ASN A 146 12.65 14.62 -9.42
N HIS A 147 11.96 15.21 -8.44
CA HIS A 147 10.85 16.14 -8.66
C HIS A 147 11.29 17.52 -9.17
N THR A 148 12.59 17.85 -9.15
CA THR A 148 13.10 19.15 -9.59
C THR A 148 13.38 19.21 -11.09
N ILE A 149 13.26 18.09 -11.80
CA ILE A 149 13.46 17.96 -13.24
C ILE A 149 12.18 17.46 -13.89
N SER A 150 12.14 17.45 -15.23
CA SER A 150 10.98 16.94 -15.96
C SER A 150 10.66 15.50 -15.54
N PRO A 151 9.38 15.13 -15.35
CA PRO A 151 8.97 13.74 -15.20
C PRO A 151 9.43 12.87 -16.37
N GLU A 152 9.53 13.44 -17.57
CA GLU A 152 9.99 12.74 -18.77
C GLU A 152 11.51 12.78 -18.99
N ASP A 153 12.26 13.37 -18.05
CA ASP A 153 13.71 13.31 -18.09
C ASP A 153 14.21 11.87 -17.97
N HIS A 154 15.27 11.51 -18.70
CA HIS A 154 15.88 10.18 -18.69
C HIS A 154 16.19 9.65 -17.27
N ILE A 155 16.52 10.52 -16.31
CA ILE A 155 16.77 10.14 -14.91
C ILE A 155 15.49 9.58 -14.24
N ASN A 156 14.33 10.15 -14.57
CA ASN A 156 13.04 9.77 -14.00
C ASN A 156 12.37 8.59 -14.72
N GLN A 157 12.93 8.14 -15.84
CA GLN A 157 12.40 7.01 -16.59
C GLN A 157 12.68 5.65 -15.93
N ALA A 158 13.59 5.59 -14.95
CA ALA A 158 13.95 4.34 -14.25
C ALA A 158 14.25 3.18 -15.22
N LEU A 159 14.98 3.45 -16.31
CA LEU A 159 15.41 2.43 -17.27
C LEU A 159 16.54 1.60 -16.65
N ILE A 160 16.15 0.61 -15.86
CA ILE A 160 17.06 -0.23 -15.08
C ILE A 160 17.71 -1.34 -15.92
N THR A 161 18.87 -1.80 -15.47
CA THR A 161 19.57 -2.95 -16.09
C THR A 161 19.04 -4.29 -15.57
N GLU A 162 19.42 -5.39 -16.22
CA GLU A 162 19.14 -6.74 -15.71
C GLU A 162 19.77 -6.99 -14.32
N ALA A 163 20.94 -6.41 -14.06
CA ALA A 163 21.58 -6.50 -12.74
C ALA A 163 20.77 -5.78 -11.66
N ASP A 164 20.21 -4.62 -11.99
CA ASP A 164 19.31 -3.88 -11.09
C ASP A 164 17.99 -4.61 -10.87
N TYR A 165 17.43 -5.21 -11.93
CA TYR A 165 16.25 -6.09 -11.89
C TYR A 165 16.45 -7.26 -10.92
N SER A 166 17.59 -7.95 -11.04
CA SER A 166 18.00 -9.03 -10.14
C SER A 166 18.02 -8.55 -8.68
N LYS A 167 18.70 -7.43 -8.40
CA LYS A 167 18.79 -6.88 -7.04
C LYS A 167 17.43 -6.40 -6.52
N ALA A 168 16.55 -5.93 -7.39
CA ALA A 168 15.20 -5.52 -7.02
C ALA A 168 14.38 -6.73 -6.51
N PHE A 169 14.47 -7.88 -7.18
CA PHE A 169 13.84 -9.12 -6.69
C PHE A 169 14.48 -9.64 -5.41
N ASP A 170 15.80 -9.50 -5.26
CA ASP A 170 16.50 -9.90 -4.03
C ASP A 170 15.96 -9.15 -2.80
N ALA A 171 15.56 -7.88 -2.95
CA ALA A 171 14.99 -7.09 -1.86
C ALA A 171 13.65 -7.64 -1.33
N PHE A 172 12.89 -8.36 -2.16
CA PHE A 172 11.62 -8.97 -1.76
C PHE A 172 11.72 -10.47 -1.47
N LEU A 173 12.87 -11.11 -1.70
CA LEU A 173 13.02 -12.53 -1.49
C LEU A 173 12.81 -13.02 -0.04
N PRO A 174 13.04 -12.19 1.01
CA PRO A 174 12.64 -12.56 2.37
C PRO A 174 11.14 -12.86 2.51
N TYR A 175 10.28 -12.23 1.68
CA TYR A 175 8.85 -12.55 1.58
C TYR A 175 8.55 -13.95 1.05
N PHE A 176 9.57 -14.67 0.58
CA PHE A 176 9.48 -16.03 0.04
C PHE A 176 10.53 -16.95 0.68
N GLY A 177 10.89 -16.69 1.94
CA GLY A 177 11.81 -17.55 2.70
C GLY A 177 13.22 -17.62 2.09
N ASN A 178 13.62 -16.61 1.32
CA ASN A 178 14.89 -16.59 0.59
C ASN A 178 15.06 -17.74 -0.42
N SER A 179 13.95 -18.24 -1.00
CA SER A 179 13.95 -19.37 -1.94
C SER A 179 14.49 -19.00 -3.33
N ASN A 180 15.65 -19.56 -3.70
CA ASN A 180 16.24 -19.39 -5.04
C ASN A 180 15.36 -19.95 -6.16
N LEU A 181 14.56 -20.98 -5.90
CA LEU A 181 13.62 -21.50 -6.91
C LEU A 181 12.53 -20.47 -7.22
N VAL A 182 11.92 -19.91 -6.17
CA VAL A 182 10.91 -18.86 -6.28
C VAL A 182 11.49 -17.63 -6.97
N ARG A 183 12.70 -17.22 -6.56
CA ARG A 183 13.44 -16.12 -7.19
C ARG A 183 13.50 -16.25 -8.72
N HIS A 184 14.00 -17.38 -9.22
CA HIS A 184 14.15 -17.60 -10.66
C HIS A 184 12.79 -17.66 -11.36
N ALA A 185 11.79 -18.32 -10.76
CA ALA A 185 10.45 -18.42 -11.33
C ALA A 185 9.78 -17.03 -11.49
N LEU A 186 9.85 -16.20 -10.45
CA LEU A 186 9.26 -14.85 -10.48
C LEU A 186 10.02 -13.94 -11.45
N MET A 187 11.34 -13.87 -11.37
CA MET A 187 12.16 -13.08 -12.31
C MET A 187 11.90 -13.49 -13.77
N HIS A 188 11.79 -14.79 -14.03
CA HIS A 188 11.47 -15.29 -15.35
C HIS A 188 10.06 -14.83 -15.78
N ALA A 189 9.03 -15.06 -14.98
CA ALA A 189 7.66 -14.73 -15.35
C ALA A 189 7.47 -13.22 -15.60
N TYR A 190 7.92 -12.37 -14.68
CA TYR A 190 7.70 -10.93 -14.75
C TYR A 190 8.53 -10.24 -15.82
N SER A 191 9.69 -10.79 -16.18
CA SER A 191 10.44 -10.26 -17.32
C SER A 191 9.76 -10.56 -18.66
N HIS A 192 8.96 -11.63 -18.80
CA HIS A 192 8.35 -12.00 -20.08
C HIS A 192 6.98 -11.35 -20.34
N LEU A 193 6.61 -10.35 -19.55
CA LEU A 193 5.38 -9.62 -19.75
C LEU A 193 5.44 -8.75 -21.00
N PRO A 194 4.31 -8.51 -21.69
CA PRO A 194 4.25 -7.56 -22.79
C PRO A 194 4.73 -6.18 -22.34
N THR A 195 5.65 -5.61 -23.11
CA THR A 195 6.17 -4.25 -22.92
C THR A 195 6.12 -3.51 -24.26
N GLU A 196 5.94 -2.19 -24.24
CA GLU A 196 5.97 -1.38 -25.45
C GLU A 196 7.38 -1.34 -26.05
N LYS A 197 8.40 -1.19 -25.19
CA LYS A 197 9.81 -1.16 -25.59
C LYS A 197 10.61 -2.17 -24.79
N GLN A 198 11.58 -2.82 -25.46
CA GLN A 198 12.39 -3.85 -24.83
C GLN A 198 13.24 -3.31 -23.66
N GLU A 199 13.70 -2.06 -23.74
CA GLU A 199 14.46 -1.39 -22.68
C GLU A 199 13.65 -1.16 -21.38
N GLN A 200 12.31 -1.17 -21.47
CA GLN A 200 11.42 -0.95 -20.33
C GLN A 200 11.06 -2.26 -19.60
N ARG A 201 11.32 -3.41 -20.24
CA ARG A 201 10.98 -4.76 -19.77
C ARG A 201 11.29 -4.98 -18.29
N TRP A 202 12.48 -4.57 -17.87
CA TRP A 202 12.96 -4.79 -16.51
C TRP A 202 12.19 -3.95 -15.49
N ARG A 203 12.09 -2.64 -15.73
CA ARG A 203 11.35 -1.70 -14.88
C ARG A 203 9.88 -2.14 -14.74
N ASP A 204 9.24 -2.42 -15.87
CA ASP A 204 7.82 -2.76 -15.92
C ASP A 204 7.55 -4.12 -15.27
N GLY A 205 8.48 -5.07 -15.38
CA GLY A 205 8.43 -6.35 -14.68
C GLY A 205 8.46 -6.21 -13.16
N VAL A 206 9.35 -5.37 -12.61
CA VAL A 206 9.40 -5.10 -11.15
C VAL A 206 8.13 -4.37 -10.72
N ALA A 207 7.68 -3.38 -11.48
CA ALA A 207 6.47 -2.62 -11.19
C ALA A 207 5.23 -3.53 -11.11
N ARG A 208 5.09 -4.44 -12.09
CA ARG A 208 4.00 -5.42 -12.12
C ARG A 208 4.08 -6.36 -10.94
N PHE A 209 5.26 -6.92 -10.65
CA PHE A 209 5.46 -7.81 -9.50
C PHE A 209 5.05 -7.15 -8.18
N LEU A 210 5.50 -5.93 -7.92
CA LEU A 210 5.20 -5.22 -6.68
C LEU A 210 3.70 -4.95 -6.56
N GLY A 211 3.06 -4.50 -7.64
CA GLY A 211 1.62 -4.26 -7.67
C GLY A 211 0.77 -5.52 -7.51
N ASP A 212 1.20 -6.63 -8.10
CA ASP A 212 0.50 -7.91 -8.02
C ASP A 212 0.62 -8.49 -6.61
N TYR A 213 1.83 -8.53 -6.06
CA TYR A 213 2.11 -9.15 -4.77
C TYR A 213 1.54 -8.40 -3.57
N PHE A 214 1.61 -7.06 -3.57
CA PHE A 214 1.19 -6.27 -2.40
C PHE A 214 -0.22 -5.69 -2.48
N PHE A 215 -0.91 -5.79 -3.64
CA PHE A 215 -2.22 -5.15 -3.81
C PHE A 215 -3.21 -6.01 -4.58
N THR A 216 -2.92 -6.31 -5.86
CA THR A 216 -3.91 -6.88 -6.78
C THR A 216 -4.31 -8.30 -6.40
N CYS A 217 -3.34 -9.18 -6.17
CA CYS A 217 -3.64 -10.58 -5.93
C CYS A 217 -4.31 -10.83 -4.58
N ASP A 218 -3.90 -10.12 -3.52
CA ASP A 218 -4.57 -10.16 -2.21
C ASP A 218 -5.99 -9.59 -2.28
N SER A 219 -6.24 -8.55 -3.08
CA SER A 219 -7.60 -8.01 -3.27
C SER A 219 -8.51 -9.03 -3.98
N ILE A 220 -7.97 -9.76 -4.96
CA ILE A 220 -8.67 -10.85 -5.67
C ILE A 220 -8.91 -12.03 -4.72
N GLU A 221 -7.88 -12.48 -3.99
CA GLU A 221 -7.99 -13.56 -3.02
C GLU A 221 -9.07 -13.24 -1.97
N PHE A 222 -9.08 -12.02 -1.45
CA PHE A 222 -10.13 -11.59 -0.52
C PHE A 222 -11.52 -11.65 -1.18
N ALA A 223 -11.65 -11.12 -2.40
CA ALA A 223 -12.91 -11.12 -3.14
C ALA A 223 -13.42 -12.55 -3.39
N ASP A 224 -12.54 -13.48 -3.76
CA ASP A 224 -12.86 -14.89 -3.94
C ASP A 224 -13.40 -15.50 -2.65
N ILE A 225 -12.70 -15.30 -1.52
CA ILE A 225 -13.07 -15.88 -0.22
C ILE A 225 -14.45 -15.40 0.22
N VAL A 226 -14.75 -14.10 0.06
CA VAL A 226 -16.01 -13.53 0.56
C VAL A 226 -17.17 -13.69 -0.41
N SER A 227 -16.93 -13.73 -1.73
CA SER A 227 -18.01 -13.70 -2.73
C SER A 227 -19.03 -14.84 -2.61
N ASP A 228 -18.62 -16.01 -2.11
CA ASP A 228 -19.50 -17.16 -1.92
C ASP A 228 -20.23 -17.14 -0.56
N GLU A 229 -19.82 -16.28 0.38
CA GLU A 229 -20.29 -16.30 1.77
C GLU A 229 -21.21 -15.14 2.14
N LEU A 230 -21.26 -14.10 1.30
CA LEU A 230 -22.05 -12.90 1.56
C LEU A 230 -23.51 -13.08 1.12
N TYR A 231 -24.43 -12.49 1.89
CA TYR A 231 -25.83 -12.34 1.50
C TYR A 231 -26.05 -11.16 0.55
N GLY A 232 -25.15 -10.17 0.58
CA GLY A 232 -25.09 -9.10 -0.41
C GLY A 232 -24.27 -9.50 -1.64
N SER A 233 -24.15 -8.57 -2.58
CA SER A 233 -23.40 -8.82 -3.83
C SER A 233 -21.99 -8.23 -3.77
N VAL A 234 -21.04 -8.93 -4.39
CA VAL A 234 -19.69 -8.41 -4.62
C VAL A 234 -19.58 -7.88 -6.05
N TYR A 235 -18.93 -6.75 -6.22
CA TYR A 235 -18.60 -6.14 -7.51
C TYR A 235 -17.12 -5.85 -7.53
N SER A 236 -16.48 -6.06 -8.68
CA SER A 236 -15.06 -5.79 -8.86
C SER A 236 -14.82 -4.73 -9.94
N PHE A 237 -13.90 -3.79 -9.72
CA PHE A 237 -13.38 -2.89 -10.75
C PHE A 237 -11.90 -3.11 -11.04
N TYR A 238 -11.48 -2.71 -12.24
CA TYR A 238 -10.09 -2.54 -12.61
C TYR A 238 -9.89 -1.16 -13.24
N PHE A 239 -9.23 -0.26 -12.52
CA PHE A 239 -9.11 1.14 -12.89
C PHE A 239 -7.86 1.38 -13.74
N THR A 240 -8.03 1.87 -14.97
CA THR A 240 -6.93 1.96 -15.94
C THR A 240 -6.71 3.35 -16.51
N ARG A 241 -7.54 4.35 -16.15
CA ARG A 241 -7.35 5.72 -16.60
C ARG A 241 -6.17 6.35 -15.86
N ARG A 242 -5.25 6.96 -16.62
CA ARG A 242 -4.25 7.87 -16.05
C ARG A 242 -4.80 9.30 -16.11
N SER A 243 -4.67 10.02 -15.00
CA SER A 243 -5.05 11.42 -14.92
C SER A 243 -4.09 12.32 -15.69
N SER A 244 -4.64 13.25 -16.46
CA SER A 244 -3.86 14.31 -17.11
C SER A 244 -3.23 15.28 -16.10
N ALA A 245 -3.76 15.35 -14.87
CA ALA A 245 -3.18 16.11 -13.77
C ALA A 245 -2.06 15.34 -13.03
N ASN A 246 -1.77 14.09 -13.41
CA ASN A 246 -0.76 13.29 -12.73
C ASN A 246 0.67 13.80 -13.07
N PRO A 247 1.42 14.33 -12.08
CA PRO A 247 2.73 14.94 -12.33
C PRO A 247 3.87 13.92 -12.42
N TRP A 248 3.60 12.64 -12.21
CA TRP A 248 4.63 11.59 -12.26
C TRP A 248 4.96 11.23 -13.71
N PRO A 249 6.12 10.59 -13.97
CA PRO A 249 6.49 10.12 -15.29
C PRO A 249 5.40 9.27 -15.96
N GLN A 250 5.22 9.40 -17.27
CA GLN A 250 4.15 8.69 -18.00
C GLN A 250 4.19 7.17 -17.81
N TRP A 251 5.39 6.58 -17.68
CA TRP A 251 5.55 5.14 -17.47
C TRP A 251 4.88 4.63 -16.18
N MET A 252 4.64 5.50 -15.21
CA MET A 252 4.01 5.11 -13.94
C MET A 252 2.51 4.86 -14.08
N GLY A 253 1.89 5.28 -15.20
CA GLY A 253 0.56 4.84 -15.59
C GLY A 253 -0.57 5.24 -14.62
N ALA A 254 -1.56 4.36 -14.45
CA ALA A 254 -2.65 4.52 -13.50
C ALA A 254 -2.22 3.94 -12.14
N MET A 255 -1.45 4.76 -11.42
CA MET A 255 -0.74 4.38 -10.21
C MET A 255 -1.62 4.43 -8.95
N HIS A 256 -1.15 3.76 -7.89
CA HIS A 256 -1.85 3.62 -6.61
C HIS A 256 -2.39 4.95 -6.07
N GLY A 257 -3.69 4.98 -5.75
CA GLY A 257 -4.38 6.11 -5.12
C GLY A 257 -4.83 7.23 -6.07
N TYR A 258 -4.47 7.20 -7.35
CA TYR A 258 -4.89 8.23 -8.32
C TYR A 258 -6.32 8.05 -8.82
N GLU A 259 -7.01 6.98 -8.45
CA GLU A 259 -8.45 6.84 -8.68
C GLU A 259 -9.28 7.66 -7.68
N ILE A 260 -8.71 8.01 -6.52
CA ILE A 260 -9.38 8.75 -5.43
C ILE A 260 -9.87 10.12 -5.92
N GLU A 261 -9.09 10.83 -6.74
CA GLU A 261 -9.47 12.16 -7.21
C GLU A 261 -10.77 12.14 -8.04
N TYR A 262 -11.01 11.07 -8.79
CA TYR A 262 -12.21 10.87 -9.58
C TYR A 262 -13.41 10.52 -8.73
N VAL A 263 -13.21 9.72 -7.68
CA VAL A 263 -14.25 9.38 -6.69
C VAL A 263 -14.74 10.61 -5.93
N PHE A 264 -13.87 11.59 -5.69
CA PHE A 264 -14.19 12.81 -4.93
C PHE A 264 -14.45 14.05 -5.80
N GLY A 265 -14.53 13.91 -7.11
CA GLY A 265 -14.93 15.01 -7.99
C GLY A 265 -13.86 16.09 -8.18
N LEU A 266 -12.57 15.78 -8.03
CA LEU A 266 -11.50 16.77 -8.17
C LEU A 266 -11.49 17.46 -9.55
N PRO A 267 -11.73 16.76 -10.70
CA PRO A 267 -11.87 17.43 -12.00
C PRO A 267 -12.96 18.51 -12.04
N LEU A 268 -14.06 18.32 -11.29
CA LEU A 268 -15.15 19.30 -11.22
C LEU A 268 -14.81 20.46 -10.29
N ARG A 269 -14.12 20.18 -9.18
CA ARG A 269 -13.81 21.15 -8.12
C ARG A 269 -12.57 22.00 -8.42
N SER A 270 -11.64 21.47 -9.19
CA SER A 270 -10.37 22.12 -9.50
C SER A 270 -9.95 21.82 -10.96
N PRO A 271 -10.77 22.23 -11.94
CA PRO A 271 -10.55 21.90 -13.35
C PRO A 271 -9.23 22.45 -13.91
N HIS A 272 -8.70 23.53 -13.32
CA HIS A 272 -7.44 24.17 -13.72
C HIS A 272 -6.19 23.30 -13.48
N LEU A 273 -6.30 22.19 -12.73
CA LEU A 273 -5.20 21.25 -12.51
C LEU A 273 -5.01 20.26 -13.68
N TYR A 274 -6.02 20.12 -14.53
CA TYR A 274 -6.08 19.12 -15.60
C TYR A 274 -5.69 19.73 -16.95
N ASP A 275 -5.25 18.89 -17.88
CA ASP A 275 -4.95 19.33 -19.24
C ASP A 275 -6.24 19.88 -19.89
N PRO A 276 -6.25 21.14 -20.38
CA PRO A 276 -7.43 21.72 -21.02
C PRO A 276 -7.98 20.90 -22.20
N SER A 277 -7.12 20.14 -22.89
CA SER A 277 -7.51 19.29 -24.02
C SER A 277 -8.21 17.99 -23.60
N GLU A 278 -8.02 17.54 -22.35
CA GLU A 278 -8.68 16.35 -21.78
C GLU A 278 -9.75 16.70 -20.74
N LEU A 279 -9.90 17.97 -20.37
CA LEU A 279 -10.72 18.39 -19.23
C LEU A 279 -12.16 17.88 -19.28
N GLU A 280 -12.82 17.92 -20.44
CA GLU A 280 -14.18 17.41 -20.60
C GLU A 280 -14.27 15.90 -20.31
N LEU A 281 -13.25 15.15 -20.76
CA LEU A 281 -13.13 13.71 -20.50
C LEU A 281 -12.91 13.44 -19.01
N GLU A 282 -12.06 14.22 -18.33
CA GLU A 282 -11.80 14.10 -16.89
C GLU A 282 -13.04 14.36 -16.05
N ILE A 283 -13.78 15.42 -16.38
CA ILE A 283 -15.05 15.76 -15.73
C ILE A 283 -16.10 14.67 -15.97
N SER A 284 -16.25 14.20 -17.21
CA SER A 284 -17.21 13.15 -17.54
C SER A 284 -16.87 11.85 -16.82
N PHE A 285 -15.60 11.45 -16.83
CA PHE A 285 -15.13 10.24 -16.15
C PHE A 285 -15.37 10.33 -14.65
N SER A 286 -14.95 11.42 -13.98
CA SER A 286 -15.20 11.62 -12.55
C SER A 286 -16.69 11.60 -12.22
N THR A 287 -17.53 12.22 -13.06
CA THR A 287 -18.98 12.21 -12.88
C THR A 287 -19.52 10.78 -12.90
N LYS A 288 -19.09 9.94 -13.85
CA LYS A 288 -19.48 8.53 -13.93
C LYS A 288 -19.01 7.71 -12.74
N ILE A 289 -17.77 7.91 -12.29
CA ILE A 289 -17.25 7.23 -11.09
C ILE A 289 -18.07 7.62 -9.85
N MET A 290 -18.35 8.92 -9.64
CA MET A 290 -19.21 9.38 -8.54
C MET A 290 -20.63 8.81 -8.63
N GLU A 291 -21.21 8.72 -9.83
CA GLU A 291 -22.51 8.08 -10.05
C GLU A 291 -22.49 6.60 -9.61
N PHE A 292 -21.49 5.83 -10.02
CA PHE A 292 -21.39 4.41 -9.66
C PHE A 292 -21.17 4.21 -8.16
N TRP A 293 -20.25 4.96 -7.55
CA TRP A 293 -20.00 4.90 -6.10
C TRP A 293 -21.24 5.33 -5.31
N GLY A 294 -21.89 6.42 -5.73
CA GLY A 294 -23.08 6.95 -5.09
C GLY A 294 -24.30 6.04 -5.25
N HIS A 295 -24.45 5.36 -6.38
CA HIS A 295 -25.51 4.37 -6.57
C HIS A 295 -25.24 3.13 -5.71
N PHE A 296 -24.02 2.59 -5.74
CA PHE A 296 -23.63 1.48 -4.86
C PHE A 296 -23.85 1.80 -3.38
N ALA A 297 -23.45 2.99 -2.91
CA ALA A 297 -23.67 3.39 -1.52
C ALA A 297 -25.16 3.40 -1.12
N ARG A 298 -26.06 3.79 -2.04
CA ARG A 298 -27.51 3.84 -1.81
C ARG A 298 -28.17 2.46 -1.86
N THR A 299 -27.85 1.67 -2.87
CA THR A 299 -28.61 0.44 -3.22
C THR A 299 -27.85 -0.83 -2.89
N GLY A 300 -26.51 -0.82 -3.00
CA GLY A 300 -25.66 -2.01 -2.93
C GLY A 300 -25.32 -2.58 -4.30
N GLU A 301 -25.72 -1.91 -5.37
CA GLU A 301 -25.46 -2.27 -6.76
C GLU A 301 -24.95 -1.01 -7.49
N PRO A 302 -23.87 -1.05 -8.28
CA PRO A 302 -23.32 0.16 -8.91
C PRO A 302 -24.10 0.58 -10.17
N VAL A 303 -24.26 -0.31 -11.15
CA VAL A 303 -25.01 -0.08 -12.40
C VAL A 303 -25.34 -1.42 -13.06
N GLU A 304 -26.39 -1.49 -13.89
CA GLU A 304 -26.93 -2.73 -14.47
C GLU A 304 -25.91 -3.56 -15.27
N PHE A 305 -25.08 -2.91 -16.09
CA PHE A 305 -24.09 -3.61 -16.91
C PHE A 305 -22.85 -4.07 -16.13
N TRP A 306 -22.72 -3.68 -14.85
CA TRP A 306 -21.60 -4.09 -14.03
C TRP A 306 -21.88 -5.49 -13.45
N PRO A 307 -21.16 -6.54 -13.90
CA PRO A 307 -21.45 -7.90 -13.49
C PRO A 307 -21.13 -8.10 -12.01
N LYS A 308 -21.95 -8.93 -11.35
CA LYS A 308 -21.64 -9.45 -10.01
C LYS A 308 -20.37 -10.31 -10.10
N TYR A 309 -19.45 -10.04 -9.21
CA TYR A 309 -18.25 -10.83 -9.03
C TYR A 309 -18.59 -12.19 -8.42
N ASN A 310 -17.91 -13.22 -8.87
CA ASN A 310 -17.89 -14.55 -8.25
C ASN A 310 -16.53 -15.17 -8.52
N ARG A 311 -16.12 -16.12 -7.66
CA ARG A 311 -14.80 -16.74 -7.73
C ARG A 311 -14.51 -17.55 -9.00
N ILE A 312 -15.55 -17.93 -9.76
CA ILE A 312 -15.39 -18.75 -10.97
C ILE A 312 -15.02 -17.86 -12.16
N THR A 313 -15.80 -16.81 -12.40
CA THR A 313 -15.62 -15.94 -13.57
C THR A 313 -14.73 -14.73 -13.31
N ARG A 314 -14.55 -14.32 -12.04
CA ARG A 314 -13.71 -13.19 -11.61
C ARG A 314 -13.82 -11.96 -12.54
N LYS A 315 -15.06 -11.55 -12.84
CA LYS A 315 -15.35 -10.43 -13.74
C LYS A 315 -15.16 -9.10 -13.02
N SER A 316 -14.40 -8.20 -13.64
CA SER A 316 -14.20 -6.83 -13.18
C SER A 316 -14.62 -5.84 -14.26
N LEU A 317 -15.37 -4.81 -13.90
CA LEU A 317 -15.62 -3.69 -14.81
C LEU A 317 -14.33 -2.89 -14.97
N VAL A 318 -13.92 -2.62 -16.20
CA VAL A 318 -12.79 -1.74 -16.47
C VAL A 318 -13.26 -0.28 -16.38
N LEU A 319 -12.62 0.49 -15.51
CA LEU A 319 -12.84 1.93 -15.38
C LEU A 319 -11.77 2.66 -16.19
N SER A 320 -12.10 2.98 -17.44
CA SER A 320 -11.26 3.69 -18.42
C SER A 320 -12.04 4.84 -19.08
N GLU A 321 -11.40 5.56 -19.99
CA GLU A 321 -12.02 6.57 -20.85
C GLU A 321 -13.28 6.10 -21.60
N GLU A 322 -13.42 4.80 -21.87
CA GLU A 322 -14.62 4.21 -22.51
C GLU A 322 -15.88 4.48 -21.67
N ILE A 323 -15.78 4.42 -20.34
CA ILE A 323 -16.87 4.70 -19.40
C ILE A 323 -17.32 6.15 -19.51
N ALA A 324 -16.38 7.09 -19.69
CA ALA A 324 -16.66 8.51 -19.77
C ALA A 324 -17.34 8.91 -21.09
N THR A 325 -16.98 8.24 -22.19
CA THR A 325 -17.59 8.49 -23.50
C THR A 325 -18.97 7.86 -23.64
N GLY A 326 -19.30 6.87 -22.78
CA GLY A 326 -20.59 6.16 -22.81
C GLY A 326 -20.80 5.31 -24.07
N THR A 327 -19.75 5.09 -24.87
CA THR A 327 -19.82 4.37 -26.14
C THR A 327 -19.85 2.85 -25.95
N SER A 328 -19.19 2.37 -24.90
CA SER A 328 -19.12 0.95 -24.56
C SER A 328 -18.63 0.77 -23.12
N HIS A 329 -18.63 -0.48 -22.65
CA HIS A 329 -17.98 -0.87 -21.40
C HIS A 329 -17.20 -2.17 -21.62
N ARG A 330 -16.09 -2.30 -20.92
CA ARG A 330 -15.23 -3.48 -21.01
C ARG A 330 -15.23 -4.25 -19.70
N ILE A 331 -15.37 -5.57 -19.81
CA ILE A 331 -15.23 -6.50 -18.67
C ILE A 331 -13.88 -7.21 -18.80
N TYR A 332 -13.03 -7.05 -17.79
CA TYR A 332 -11.82 -7.85 -17.65
C TYR A 332 -12.15 -9.13 -16.88
N VAL A 333 -11.72 -10.27 -17.40
CA VAL A 333 -11.91 -11.60 -16.78
C VAL A 333 -10.59 -12.05 -16.18
N ASP A 334 -10.58 -12.40 -14.89
CA ASP A 334 -9.42 -12.93 -14.15
C ASP A 334 -8.21 -11.96 -14.19
N VAL A 335 -8.39 -10.74 -13.64
CA VAL A 335 -7.34 -9.69 -13.54
C VAL A 335 -6.04 -10.29 -13.02
N HIS A 336 -5.01 -10.31 -13.86
CA HIS A 336 -3.68 -10.88 -13.58
C HIS A 336 -3.67 -12.33 -13.06
N GLY A 337 -4.74 -13.11 -13.27
CA GLY A 337 -4.92 -14.37 -12.56
C GLY A 337 -3.81 -15.40 -12.75
N LYS A 338 -3.12 -15.41 -13.90
CA LYS A 338 -1.93 -16.26 -14.11
C LYS A 338 -0.78 -15.89 -13.16
N LEU A 339 -0.52 -14.59 -12.98
CA LEU A 339 0.52 -14.09 -12.09
C LEU A 339 0.12 -14.27 -10.62
N CYS A 340 -1.15 -14.07 -10.29
CA CYS A 340 -1.65 -14.34 -8.93
C CYS A 340 -1.53 -15.82 -8.55
N ARG A 341 -1.85 -16.76 -9.45
CA ARG A 341 -1.62 -18.20 -9.21
C ARG A 341 -0.14 -18.53 -9.04
N LEU A 342 0.74 -17.93 -9.85
CA LEU A 342 2.18 -18.09 -9.69
C LEU A 342 2.68 -17.59 -8.33
N LEU A 343 2.17 -16.45 -7.85
CA LEU A 343 2.52 -15.92 -6.53
C LEU A 343 2.02 -16.82 -5.40
N GLU A 344 0.81 -17.37 -5.53
CA GLU A 344 0.25 -18.34 -4.58
C GLU A 344 1.12 -19.61 -4.51
N GLU A 345 1.51 -20.18 -5.67
CA GLU A 345 2.44 -21.31 -5.75
C GLU A 345 3.81 -20.98 -5.16
N ALA A 346 4.33 -19.78 -5.43
CA ALA A 346 5.59 -19.31 -4.88
C ALA A 346 5.57 -19.22 -3.34
N GLN A 347 4.48 -18.69 -2.77
CA GLN A 347 4.28 -18.66 -1.32
C GLN A 347 4.19 -20.08 -0.73
N ALA A 348 3.45 -20.98 -1.38
CA ALA A 348 3.32 -22.36 -0.95
C ALA A 348 4.67 -23.10 -0.95
N VAL A 349 5.47 -22.96 -2.01
CA VAL A 349 6.81 -23.55 -2.12
C VAL A 349 7.78 -22.99 -1.08
N ALA A 350 7.66 -21.70 -0.74
CA ALA A 350 8.44 -21.08 0.32
C ALA A 350 8.06 -21.56 1.73
N GLY A 351 7.03 -22.41 1.87
CA GLY A 351 6.50 -22.85 3.15
C GLY A 351 5.64 -21.79 3.85
N ILE A 352 5.39 -20.66 3.18
CA ILE A 352 4.65 -19.52 3.71
C ILE A 352 3.16 -19.82 3.56
N THR A 353 2.62 -20.53 4.55
CA THR A 353 1.16 -20.67 4.71
C THR A 353 0.58 -19.37 5.26
N GLY A 354 -0.75 -19.19 5.23
CA GLY A 354 -1.41 -17.97 5.73
C GLY A 354 -1.06 -17.59 7.18
N GLU A 355 -0.57 -18.53 7.99
CA GLU A 355 -0.04 -18.31 9.34
C GLU A 355 1.40 -17.75 9.39
N GLN A 356 2.13 -17.79 8.27
CA GLN A 356 3.50 -17.34 8.10
C GLN A 356 3.65 -16.06 7.25
N ARG A 357 2.59 -15.57 6.58
CA ARG A 357 2.59 -14.22 5.98
C ARG A 357 2.98 -13.14 7.01
N SER A 358 2.78 -13.43 8.29
CA SER A 358 3.11 -12.57 9.43
C SER A 358 4.43 -12.93 10.15
N ARG A 359 5.13 -14.03 9.79
CA ARG A 359 6.30 -14.57 10.55
C ARG A 359 7.68 -14.35 9.93
N ILE A 360 7.86 -13.34 9.08
CA ILE A 360 9.21 -12.95 8.68
C ILE A 360 9.74 -11.99 9.75
N CYS A 361 10.08 -12.55 10.90
CA CYS A 361 11.00 -11.93 11.82
C CYS A 361 12.43 -12.27 11.36
N PRO A 362 13.36 -11.31 11.30
CA PRO A 362 14.77 -11.66 11.37
C PRO A 362 15.00 -12.36 12.70
N ASP A 363 15.48 -13.60 12.62
CA ASP A 363 15.85 -14.51 13.72
C ASP A 363 14.75 -15.10 14.61
N GLY A 364 14.30 -16.29 14.19
CA GLY A 364 13.70 -17.33 15.04
C GLY A 364 14.74 -18.35 15.55
N ARG A 365 15.94 -17.91 15.93
CA ARG A 365 16.87 -18.75 16.72
C ARG A 365 16.90 -18.27 18.15
N SER A 366 16.50 -19.17 19.05
CA SER A 366 16.85 -19.10 20.46
C SER A 366 18.37 -19.10 20.60
N THR A 367 18.95 -17.92 20.72
CA THR A 367 20.24 -17.73 21.37
C THR A 367 19.99 -16.79 22.54
N THR A 368 20.27 -17.28 23.73
CA THR A 368 20.55 -16.43 24.89
C THR A 368 21.65 -15.46 24.51
N VAL A 369 21.30 -14.23 24.14
CA VAL A 369 22.28 -13.17 23.90
C VAL A 369 22.70 -12.64 25.26
N ASN A 370 23.89 -13.05 25.70
CA ASN A 370 24.61 -12.38 26.76
C ASN A 370 24.99 -10.98 26.27
N TYR A 371 24.48 -9.95 26.94
CA TYR A 371 24.98 -8.58 26.82
C TYR A 371 26.43 -8.55 27.32
N GLY A 372 27.38 -8.39 26.41
CA GLY A 372 28.79 -8.34 26.76
C GLY A 372 29.68 -8.14 25.56
N GLN A 373 29.56 -7.01 24.87
CA GLN A 373 30.66 -6.39 24.14
C GLN A 373 30.36 -4.90 23.92
N GLU A 374 31.14 -4.05 24.58
CA GLU A 374 31.13 -2.61 24.42
C GLU A 374 31.61 -2.24 23.01
N ILE A 375 30.77 -1.54 22.25
CA ILE A 375 31.19 -0.86 21.02
C ILE A 375 31.83 0.45 21.46
N SER A 376 33.09 0.65 21.06
CA SER A 376 33.88 1.82 21.39
C SER A 376 33.29 3.10 20.77
N MET A 377 33.33 4.18 21.55
CA MET A 377 32.83 5.51 21.18
C MET A 377 33.72 6.21 20.13
N GLU A 378 34.83 5.58 19.71
CA GLU A 378 35.64 5.95 18.54
C GLU A 378 34.98 5.50 17.21
N ASP A 379 34.39 4.31 17.15
CA ASP A 379 33.81 3.75 15.90
C ASP A 379 32.57 4.54 15.44
N VAL A 380 31.80 5.07 16.40
CA VAL A 380 30.64 5.95 16.15
C VAL A 380 31.08 7.32 15.60
N LYS A 381 32.29 7.79 15.94
CA LYS A 381 32.77 9.10 15.48
C LYS A 381 33.23 9.09 14.03
N GLU A 382 33.78 7.96 13.54
CA GLU A 382 34.16 7.83 12.11
C GLU A 382 32.93 7.79 11.19
N GLU A 383 31.86 7.08 11.57
CA GLU A 383 30.60 7.07 10.81
C GLU A 383 29.87 8.43 10.83
N MET A 384 30.00 9.18 11.93
CA MET A 384 29.46 10.54 12.03
C MET A 384 30.27 11.58 11.24
N GLN A 385 31.56 11.35 10.96
CA GLN A 385 32.38 12.24 10.13
C GLN A 385 32.08 12.05 8.64
N LEU A 386 31.81 10.82 8.19
CA LEU A 386 31.41 10.55 6.79
C LEU A 386 30.05 11.18 6.44
N ASN A 387 29.14 11.31 7.42
CA ASN A 387 27.83 11.92 7.26
C ASN A 387 27.79 13.45 7.40
N ARG A 388 28.91 14.12 7.74
CA ARG A 388 28.98 15.59 7.81
C ARG A 388 29.12 16.28 6.44
N GLY A 389 29.33 15.51 5.36
CA GLY A 389 29.35 16.02 3.99
C GLY A 389 27.99 16.08 3.29
N ILE A 390 26.92 15.60 3.92
CA ILE A 390 25.58 15.49 3.30
C ILE A 390 24.58 16.36 4.07
N SER A 391 24.92 17.65 4.29
CA SER A 391 24.02 18.63 4.90
C SER A 391 23.26 19.44 3.85
N GLY A 392 22.66 18.76 2.86
CA GLY A 392 22.04 19.44 1.71
C GLY A 392 20.95 18.67 0.98
N ILE A 393 20.30 17.68 1.59
CA ILE A 393 19.17 16.99 0.96
C ILE A 393 17.87 17.48 1.60
N ASN A 394 17.19 18.36 0.86
CA ASN A 394 15.83 18.79 1.14
C ASN A 394 14.91 17.58 1.32
N ARG A 395 14.11 17.64 2.38
CA ARG A 395 13.08 16.67 2.74
C ARG A 395 12.14 16.44 1.56
N ILE A 396 12.10 15.23 1.03
CA ILE A 396 11.01 14.78 0.17
C ILE A 396 9.75 14.69 1.07
N PRO A 397 8.66 15.44 0.80
CA PRO A 397 7.51 15.53 1.69
C PRO A 397 6.53 14.35 1.46
N SER A 398 7.00 13.12 1.56
CA SER A 398 6.27 11.94 1.08
C SER A 398 5.07 11.52 1.95
N ILE A 399 5.16 11.65 3.27
CA ILE A 399 4.01 11.36 4.17
C ILE A 399 3.06 12.55 4.28
N LYS A 400 3.60 13.78 4.14
CA LYS A 400 2.80 14.99 4.25
C LYS A 400 1.86 15.17 3.05
N ILE A 401 2.24 14.81 1.83
CA ILE A 401 1.35 14.96 0.66
C ILE A 401 0.16 14.00 0.74
N TYR A 402 0.39 12.73 1.11
CA TYR A 402 -0.67 11.71 1.18
C TYR A 402 -1.61 11.94 2.37
N ILE A 403 -1.06 12.29 3.54
CA ILE A 403 -1.87 12.75 4.69
C ILE A 403 -2.53 14.09 4.36
N SER A 404 -1.90 15.01 3.61
CA SER A 404 -2.53 16.27 3.22
C SER A 404 -3.63 16.07 2.19
N LEU A 405 -3.58 15.07 1.31
CA LEU A 405 -4.67 14.73 0.39
C LEU A 405 -5.87 14.13 1.15
N ILE A 406 -5.62 13.20 2.09
CA ILE A 406 -6.67 12.62 2.94
C ILE A 406 -7.25 13.67 3.92
N ILE A 407 -6.39 14.50 4.52
CA ILE A 407 -6.80 15.61 5.38
C ILE A 407 -7.43 16.75 4.57
N LEU A 408 -7.02 17.07 3.34
CA LEU A 408 -7.73 18.04 2.49
C LEU A 408 -9.13 17.54 2.18
N SER A 409 -9.27 16.28 1.79
CA SER A 409 -10.58 15.67 1.49
C SER A 409 -11.50 15.69 2.72
N LEU A 410 -10.95 15.58 3.94
CA LEU A 410 -11.70 15.68 5.21
C LEU A 410 -11.85 17.12 5.74
N ALA A 411 -10.93 18.05 5.47
CA ALA A 411 -10.91 19.42 5.97
C ALA A 411 -11.66 20.41 5.05
N LEU A 412 -11.75 20.11 3.75
CA LEU A 412 -12.59 20.83 2.78
C LEU A 412 -14.10 20.67 3.07
N LEU A 413 -14.47 19.79 4.01
CA LEU A 413 -15.82 19.72 4.59
C LEU A 413 -16.10 20.85 5.59
N ARG A 414 -15.13 21.70 5.98
CA ARG A 414 -15.31 22.63 7.12
C ARG A 414 -14.99 24.12 6.95
N SER A 415 -14.32 24.63 5.91
CA SER A 415 -14.18 26.11 5.76
C SER A 415 -13.58 26.55 4.40
N PRO A 416 -14.05 27.66 3.79
CA PRO A 416 -13.46 28.26 2.57
C PRO A 416 -12.09 28.93 2.77
N GLU A 417 -11.63 29.14 4.00
CA GLU A 417 -10.42 29.96 4.26
C GLU A 417 -9.09 29.20 4.12
N ILE A 418 -9.12 27.88 3.91
CA ILE A 418 -7.90 27.03 3.86
C ILE A 418 -7.23 27.02 2.47
N SER A 419 -7.86 27.64 1.45
CA SER A 419 -7.31 27.72 0.09
C SER A 419 -5.96 28.48 0.00
N PHE A 420 -5.62 29.31 0.99
CA PHE A 420 -4.46 30.20 0.93
C PHE A 420 -3.13 29.53 1.33
N LEU A 421 -3.16 28.38 2.02
CA LEU A 421 -1.95 27.70 2.52
C LEU A 421 -1.27 26.78 1.50
N TYR A 422 -1.95 26.44 0.38
CA TYR A 422 -1.41 25.52 -0.62
C TYR A 422 -0.46 26.18 -1.63
N SER A 423 -0.62 27.48 -1.93
CA SER A 423 0.27 28.19 -2.85
C SER A 423 1.71 28.31 -2.35
N SER A 424 1.97 28.09 -1.05
CA SER A 424 3.30 28.21 -0.45
C SER A 424 4.04 26.87 -0.27
N PHE A 425 3.37 25.72 -0.45
CA PHE A 425 3.96 24.39 -0.21
C PHE A 425 4.31 23.60 -1.48
N ILE A 426 3.81 24.04 -2.65
CA ILE A 426 4.21 23.48 -3.96
C ILE A 426 5.37 24.25 -4.61
N PHE A 427 5.65 25.49 -4.18
CA PHE A 427 6.68 26.36 -4.79
C PHE A 427 7.82 26.78 -3.85
N LYS A 428 8.18 25.97 -2.85
CA LYS A 428 9.42 26.17 -2.09
C LYS A 428 10.15 24.88 -1.75
#